data_AF-A0AAD4GQC2-F1
#
_entry.id   AF-A0AAD4GQC2-F1
#
_cell.length_a   1.000
_cell.length_b   1.000
_cell.length_c   1.000
_cell.angle_alpha   90.00
_cell.angle_beta   90.00
_cell.angle_gamma   90.00
#
_symmetry.space_group_name_H-M   'P 1'
#
loop_
_entity.id
_entity.type
_entity.pdbx_description
1 polymer ?
#
loop_
_entity_poly.entity_id
_entity_poly.type
_entity_poly.pdbx_seq_one_letter_code
_entity_poly.pdbx_strand_id
1 'polypeptide(L)'
;MNSQPHSKLALTALSALDGYKDWDFTKILFPRADNCSIRVFPESLQQSWRSNGEHLEYLDQIKSLIHGFTFQITDIIEDSKNNRVAMHGKSSGESIIGHYHNEYIFLMTMTPDHEKITEIKEFVDSAYVQDFFQRLRKASGKI
;
A
#
# COMPACT_ATOMS: atom_id res chain seq x y z
N MET A 1 -8.39 7.52 24.40
CA MET A 1 -8.76 6.16 23.96
C MET A 1 -7.55 5.28 24.23
N ASN A 2 -7.70 4.21 25.02
CA ASN A 2 -6.59 3.34 25.41
C ASN A 2 -6.07 2.60 24.17
N SER A 3 -4.89 2.98 23.68
CA SER A 3 -4.16 2.20 22.67
C SER A 3 -3.60 0.97 23.36
N GLN A 4 -4.29 -0.17 23.21
CA GLN A 4 -3.64 -1.46 23.40
C GLN A 4 -2.39 -1.51 22.50
N PRO A 5 -1.25 -2.04 22.99
CA PRO A 5 -0.11 -2.27 22.13
C PRO A 5 -0.53 -3.21 20.99
N HIS A 6 -0.21 -2.84 19.76
CA HIS A 6 -0.50 -3.66 18.59
C HIS A 6 0.17 -5.04 18.73
N SER A 7 -0.52 -6.09 18.27
CA SER A 7 0.05 -7.43 18.21
C SER A 7 1.24 -7.48 17.23
N LYS A 8 2.05 -8.55 17.27
CA LYS A 8 3.09 -8.79 16.25
C LYS A 8 2.50 -8.77 14.83
N LEU A 9 1.32 -9.34 14.65
CA LEU A 9 0.64 -9.44 13.36
C LEU A 9 0.29 -8.04 12.81
N ALA A 10 -0.31 -7.18 13.66
CA ALA A 10 -0.62 -5.80 13.31
C ALA A 10 0.64 -4.95 13.10
N LEU A 11 1.69 -5.14 13.91
CA LEU A 11 2.96 -4.43 13.75
C LEU A 11 3.64 -4.77 12.41
N THR A 12 3.64 -6.05 12.02
CA THR A 12 4.17 -6.47 10.72
C THR A 12 3.38 -5.82 9.57
N ALA A 13 2.05 -5.83 9.64
CA ALA A 13 1.20 -5.20 8.62
C ALA A 13 1.44 -3.68 8.51
N LEU A 14 1.51 -2.96 9.64
CA LEU A 14 1.80 -1.53 9.67
C LEU A 14 3.17 -1.20 9.09
N SER A 15 4.19 -2.01 9.41
CA SER A 15 5.56 -1.77 8.93
C SER A 15 5.69 -1.83 7.40
N ALA A 16 4.75 -2.49 6.70
CA ALA A 16 4.70 -2.50 5.24
C ALA A 16 4.42 -1.12 4.63
N LEU A 17 3.92 -0.18 5.43
CA LEU A 17 3.56 1.17 5.00
C LEU A 17 4.62 2.22 5.36
N ASP A 18 5.55 1.90 6.27
CA ASP A 18 6.50 2.87 6.84
C ASP A 18 7.47 3.46 5.82
N GLY A 19 7.91 2.65 4.85
CA GLY A 19 8.89 3.08 3.85
C GLY A 19 8.35 4.04 2.79
N TYR A 20 7.02 4.18 2.67
CA TYR A 20 6.42 4.97 1.60
C TYR A 20 6.67 6.48 1.72
N LYS A 21 6.70 7.02 2.94
CA LYS A 21 6.92 8.46 3.19
C LYS A 21 8.19 8.98 2.53
N ASP A 22 9.25 8.20 2.66
CA ASP A 22 10.61 8.55 2.22
C ASP A 22 11.00 7.80 0.94
N TRP A 23 10.07 7.06 0.32
CA TRP A 23 10.33 6.14 -0.80
C TRP A 23 11.49 5.16 -0.52
N ASP A 24 11.59 4.70 0.72
CA ASP A 24 12.62 3.76 1.18
C ASP A 24 12.21 2.33 0.80
N PHE A 25 12.71 1.88 -0.36
CA PHE A 25 12.38 0.57 -0.91
C PHE A 25 12.85 -0.59 -0.03
N THR A 26 13.94 -0.40 0.73
CA THR A 26 14.41 -1.39 1.70
C THR A 26 13.40 -1.56 2.82
N LYS A 27 12.86 -0.46 3.38
CA LYS A 27 11.79 -0.52 4.39
C LYS A 27 10.49 -1.10 3.84
N ILE A 28 10.11 -0.76 2.60
CA ILE A 28 8.89 -1.30 1.95
C ILE A 28 8.97 -2.82 1.80
N LEU A 29 10.14 -3.35 1.45
CA LEU A 29 10.33 -4.80 1.27
C LEU A 29 10.63 -5.54 2.57
N PHE A 30 11.19 -4.88 3.59
CA PHE A 30 11.60 -5.53 4.83
C PHE A 30 10.54 -6.45 5.45
N PRO A 31 9.24 -6.08 5.55
CA PRO A 31 8.23 -6.96 6.13
C PRO A 31 7.60 -7.93 5.13
N ARG A 32 8.05 -7.97 3.88
CA ARG A 32 7.53 -8.87 2.85
C ARG A 32 8.38 -10.13 2.76
N ALA A 33 7.74 -11.29 2.57
CA ALA A 33 8.41 -12.52 2.22
C ALA A 33 8.96 -12.42 0.79
N ASP A 34 9.97 -13.22 0.44
CA ASP A 34 10.57 -13.21 -0.89
C ASP A 34 9.56 -13.51 -2.00
N ASN A 35 8.59 -14.38 -1.71
CA ASN A 35 7.50 -14.75 -2.60
C ASN A 35 6.24 -13.88 -2.45
N CYS A 36 6.33 -12.74 -1.77
CA CYS A 36 5.18 -11.86 -1.59
C CYS A 36 4.64 -11.38 -2.94
N SER A 37 3.32 -11.40 -3.06
CA SER A 37 2.60 -10.86 -4.22
C SER A 37 1.63 -9.76 -3.80
N ILE A 38 1.44 -8.79 -4.69
CA ILE A 38 0.56 -7.65 -4.46
C ILE A 38 -0.37 -7.42 -5.65
N ARG A 39 -1.64 -7.10 -5.38
CA ARG A 39 -2.61 -6.71 -6.40
C ARG A 39 -3.53 -5.61 -5.93
N VAL A 40 -3.81 -4.69 -6.84
CA VAL A 40 -4.76 -3.59 -6.65
C VAL A 40 -6.14 -3.99 -7.17
N PHE A 41 -7.17 -3.63 -6.42
CA PHE A 41 -8.59 -3.86 -6.63
C PHE A 41 -9.33 -2.52 -6.54
N PRO A 42 -10.57 -2.40 -7.05
CA PRO A 42 -11.45 -3.44 -7.62
C PRO A 42 -10.98 -4.03 -8.96
N GLU A 43 -11.59 -5.14 -9.37
CA GLU A 43 -11.30 -5.82 -10.64
C GLU A 43 -11.49 -4.93 -11.88
N SER A 44 -12.35 -3.91 -11.78
CA SER A 44 -12.55 -2.92 -12.83
C SER A 44 -11.29 -2.10 -13.17
N LEU A 45 -10.30 -2.05 -12.27
CA LEU A 45 -8.99 -1.45 -12.54
C LEU A 45 -8.06 -2.35 -13.36
N GLN A 46 -8.44 -3.60 -13.59
CA GLN A 46 -7.73 -4.59 -14.43
C GLN A 46 -6.24 -4.73 -14.08
N GLN A 47 -5.89 -4.57 -12.80
CA GLN A 47 -4.51 -4.67 -12.33
C GLN A 47 -4.13 -6.15 -12.18
N SER A 48 -2.94 -6.49 -12.69
CA SER A 48 -2.32 -7.80 -12.50
C SER A 48 -1.72 -7.93 -11.10
N TRP A 49 -1.52 -9.17 -10.67
CA TRP A 49 -0.60 -9.46 -9.57
C TRP A 49 0.81 -9.03 -9.93
N ARG A 50 1.54 -8.45 -8.98
CA ARG A 50 2.96 -8.11 -9.07
C ARG A 50 3.72 -8.84 -7.98
N SER A 51 4.92 -9.29 -8.31
CA SER A 51 5.97 -9.67 -7.37
C SER A 51 6.54 -8.43 -6.66
N ASN A 52 7.40 -8.66 -5.66
CA ASN A 52 8.14 -7.57 -5.01
C ASN A 52 8.97 -6.73 -6.02
N GLY A 53 9.63 -7.38 -6.98
CA GLY A 53 10.44 -6.70 -7.99
C GLY A 53 9.60 -5.81 -8.90
N GLU A 54 8.55 -6.35 -9.49
CA GLU A 54 7.62 -5.61 -10.35
C GLU A 54 6.92 -4.46 -9.60
N HIS A 55 6.65 -4.65 -8.30
CA HIS A 55 6.10 -3.58 -7.47
C HIS A 55 7.10 -2.44 -7.25
N LEU A 56 8.38 -2.74 -6.99
CA LEU A 56 9.39 -1.69 -6.86
C LEU A 56 9.61 -0.93 -8.17
N GLU A 57 9.63 -1.62 -9.31
CA GLU A 57 9.71 -0.96 -10.63
C GLU A 57 8.53 -0.01 -10.87
N TYR A 58 7.33 -0.40 -10.42
CA TYR A 58 6.16 0.48 -10.44
C TYR A 58 6.33 1.68 -9.49
N LEU A 59 6.75 1.45 -8.23
CA LEU A 59 6.95 2.54 -7.27
C LEU A 59 8.06 3.51 -7.72
N ASP A 60 9.08 3.04 -8.43
CA ASP A 60 10.15 3.87 -8.98
C ASP A 60 9.63 4.90 -10.01
N GLN A 61 8.60 4.53 -10.77
CA GLN A 61 7.92 5.46 -11.68
C GLN A 61 7.09 6.48 -10.88
N ILE A 62 6.35 6.02 -9.88
CA ILE A 62 5.45 6.84 -9.06
C ILE A 62 6.21 7.84 -8.18
N LYS A 63 7.38 7.48 -7.62
CA LYS A 63 8.12 8.35 -6.70
C LYS A 63 8.52 9.70 -7.31
N SER A 64 8.65 9.74 -8.64
CA SER A 64 8.98 10.96 -9.39
C SER A 64 7.77 11.88 -9.62
N LEU A 65 6.56 11.41 -9.31
CA LEU A 65 5.31 12.09 -9.59
C LEU A 65 4.55 12.48 -8.32
N ILE A 66 4.75 11.73 -7.23
CA ILE A 66 4.10 11.97 -5.95
C ILE A 66 5.17 12.05 -4.85
N HIS A 67 5.19 13.16 -4.12
CA HIS A 67 6.12 13.41 -3.02
C HIS A 67 5.42 13.34 -1.67
N GLY A 68 6.16 12.95 -0.62
CA GLY A 68 5.62 12.87 0.74
C GLY A 68 4.45 11.90 0.86
N PHE A 69 4.48 10.79 0.11
CA PHE A 69 3.38 9.83 0.05
C PHE A 69 3.28 9.05 1.36
N THR A 70 2.23 9.29 2.14
CA THR A 70 2.06 8.71 3.48
C THR A 70 0.71 8.02 3.61
N PHE A 71 0.63 7.08 4.56
CA PHE A 71 -0.62 6.45 4.96
C PHE A 71 -1.02 6.88 6.36
N GLN A 72 -2.32 7.10 6.56
CA GLN A 72 -2.98 7.26 7.84
C GLN A 72 -3.98 6.11 8.00
N ILE A 73 -3.66 5.16 8.87
CA ILE A 73 -4.53 4.01 9.17
C ILE A 73 -5.52 4.41 10.27
N THR A 74 -6.80 4.14 10.02
CA THR A 74 -7.92 4.49 10.90
C THR A 74 -8.53 3.28 11.59
N ASP A 75 -8.41 2.10 11.00
CA ASP A 75 -8.89 0.85 11.60
C ASP A 75 -7.98 -0.32 11.25
N ILE A 76 -7.88 -1.27 12.17
CA ILE A 76 -7.10 -2.50 12.04
C ILE A 76 -7.91 -3.65 12.61
N ILE A 77 -8.18 -4.65 11.77
CA ILE A 77 -8.89 -5.87 12.14
C ILE A 77 -7.92 -7.04 11.96
N GLU A 78 -7.76 -7.84 13.01
CA GLU A 78 -6.87 -9.00 13.02
C GLU A 78 -7.66 -10.31 12.99
N ASP A 79 -7.26 -11.23 12.11
CA ASP A 79 -7.66 -12.63 12.11
C ASP A 79 -6.42 -13.49 12.40
N SER A 80 -6.12 -13.62 13.69
CA SER A 80 -4.96 -14.38 14.18
C SER A 80 -5.04 -15.88 13.90
N LYS A 81 -6.23 -16.43 13.63
CA LYS A 81 -6.38 -17.85 13.30
C LYS A 81 -5.91 -18.16 11.89
N ASN A 82 -6.05 -17.19 10.98
CA ASN A 82 -5.68 -17.34 9.57
C ASN A 82 -4.47 -16.48 9.17
N ASN A 83 -3.77 -15.86 10.13
CA ASN A 83 -2.62 -14.98 9.92
C ASN A 83 -2.93 -13.82 8.97
N ARG A 84 -4.07 -13.15 9.18
CA ARG A 84 -4.54 -12.06 8.31
C ARG A 84 -4.80 -10.78 9.06
N VAL A 85 -4.57 -9.66 8.38
CA VAL A 85 -4.91 -8.32 8.86
C VAL A 85 -5.64 -7.59 7.76
N ALA A 86 -6.73 -6.93 8.13
CA ALA A 86 -7.36 -5.91 7.32
C ALA A 86 -7.05 -4.52 7.92
N MET A 87 -6.67 -3.56 7.09
CA MET A 87 -6.49 -2.17 7.52
C MET A 87 -7.31 -1.24 6.65
N HIS A 88 -8.05 -0.33 7.28
CA HIS A 88 -8.68 0.79 6.59
C HIS A 88 -7.85 2.04 6.83
N GLY A 89 -7.63 2.82 5.78
CA GLY A 89 -6.89 4.07 5.90
C GLY A 89 -6.95 4.92 4.66
N LYS A 90 -6.23 6.03 4.72
CA LYS A 90 -6.09 6.99 3.63
C LYS A 90 -4.63 7.18 3.31
N SER A 91 -4.33 7.46 2.06
CA SER A 91 -3.03 8.00 1.68
C SER A 91 -3.13 9.44 1.26
N SER A 92 -2.00 10.15 1.37
CA SER A 92 -1.87 11.54 0.94
C SER A 92 -0.48 11.78 0.36
N GLY A 93 -0.36 12.78 -0.52
CA GLY A 93 0.92 13.21 -1.07
C GLY A 93 0.77 14.46 -1.94
N GLU A 94 1.89 14.94 -2.46
CA GLU A 94 1.96 16.14 -3.31
C GLU A 94 2.33 15.78 -4.75
N SER A 95 1.69 16.43 -5.72
CA SER A 95 2.00 16.26 -7.14
C SER A 95 1.96 17.59 -7.89
N ILE A 96 2.40 17.56 -9.15
CA ILE A 96 2.35 18.74 -10.03
C ILE A 96 0.91 19.22 -10.33
N ILE A 97 -0.09 18.37 -10.13
CA ILE A 97 -1.51 18.72 -10.32
C ILE A 97 -2.24 19.01 -8.99
N GLY A 98 -1.49 19.18 -7.91
CA GLY A 98 -2.00 19.40 -6.56
C GLY A 98 -1.98 18.16 -5.68
N HIS A 99 -2.66 18.24 -4.53
CA HIS A 99 -2.69 17.19 -3.51
C HIS A 99 -3.29 15.88 -4.05
N TYR A 100 -2.56 14.79 -3.84
CA TYR A 100 -3.05 13.44 -3.97
C TYR A 100 -3.69 12.99 -2.64
N HIS A 101 -4.87 12.37 -2.69
CA HIS A 101 -5.50 11.74 -1.54
C HIS A 101 -6.31 10.53 -1.97
N ASN A 102 -6.17 9.38 -1.33
CA ASN A 102 -6.93 8.20 -1.73
C ASN A 102 -7.29 7.34 -0.53
N GLU A 103 -8.33 6.52 -0.65
CA GLU A 103 -8.84 5.65 0.42
C GLU A 103 -8.54 4.19 0.09
N TYR A 104 -8.17 3.42 1.12
CA TYR A 104 -7.68 2.05 0.99
C TYR A 104 -8.31 1.12 2.02
N ILE A 105 -8.62 -0.09 1.56
CA ILE A 105 -8.60 -1.29 2.40
C ILE A 105 -7.40 -2.13 1.99
N PHE A 106 -6.52 -2.41 2.94
CA PHE A 106 -5.48 -3.42 2.77
C PHE A 106 -5.95 -4.74 3.35
N LEU A 107 -5.79 -5.83 2.61
CA LEU A 107 -5.94 -7.19 3.12
C LEU A 107 -4.59 -7.87 2.98
N MET A 108 -3.96 -8.20 4.12
CA MET A 108 -2.62 -8.77 4.17
C MET A 108 -2.69 -10.18 4.76
N THR A 109 -2.00 -11.12 4.12
CA THR A 109 -1.77 -12.47 4.65
C THR A 109 -0.31 -12.60 5.04
N MET A 110 -0.04 -13.13 6.23
CA MET A 110 1.28 -13.27 6.81
C MET A 110 1.75 -14.73 6.83
N THR A 111 3.05 -14.92 7.03
CA THR A 111 3.65 -16.21 7.38
C THR A 111 3.13 -16.71 8.73
N PRO A 112 3.20 -18.03 9.02
CA PRO A 112 2.70 -18.60 10.28
C PRO A 112 3.34 -18.04 11.56
N ASP A 113 4.54 -17.49 11.47
CA ASP A 113 5.26 -16.84 12.58
C ASP A 113 4.95 -15.32 12.72
N HIS A 114 4.07 -14.81 11.86
CA HIS A 114 3.66 -13.41 11.74
C HIS A 114 4.79 -12.43 11.40
N GLU A 115 5.92 -12.90 10.88
CA GLU A 115 7.11 -12.06 10.62
C GLU A 115 7.11 -11.40 9.26
N LYS A 116 6.49 -12.05 8.28
CA LYS A 116 6.53 -11.61 6.88
C LYS A 116 5.15 -11.67 6.24
N ILE A 117 4.94 -10.83 5.24
CA ILE A 117 3.72 -10.76 4.45
C ILE A 117 3.93 -11.56 3.16
N THR A 118 2.99 -12.45 2.83
CA THR A 118 3.03 -13.28 1.61
C THR A 118 2.05 -12.79 0.54
N GLU A 119 1.02 -12.05 0.93
CA GLU A 119 0.02 -11.51 0.00
C GLU A 119 -0.48 -10.15 0.48
N ILE A 120 -0.57 -9.18 -0.44
CA ILE A 120 -1.19 -7.88 -0.21
C ILE A 120 -2.27 -7.66 -1.27
N LYS A 121 -3.50 -7.42 -0.84
CA LYS A 121 -4.57 -6.91 -1.70
C LYS A 121 -4.90 -5.49 -1.28
N GLU A 122 -4.83 -4.56 -2.22
CA GLU A 122 -5.18 -3.15 -1.99
C GLU A 122 -6.50 -2.87 -2.68
N PHE A 123 -7.58 -2.62 -1.94
CA PHE A 123 -8.82 -2.10 -2.50
C PHE A 123 -8.81 -0.58 -2.38
N VAL A 124 -8.88 0.12 -3.50
CA VAL A 124 -8.75 1.58 -3.54
C VAL A 124 -10.03 2.27 -3.99
N ASP A 125 -10.18 3.56 -3.69
CA ASP A 125 -11.15 4.41 -4.40
C ASP A 125 -10.72 4.54 -5.88
N SER A 126 -11.26 3.64 -6.69
CA SER A 126 -10.90 3.50 -8.10
C SER A 126 -11.31 4.71 -8.93
N ALA A 127 -12.44 5.34 -8.62
CA ALA A 127 -12.92 6.50 -9.35
C ALA A 127 -11.94 7.67 -9.17
N TYR A 128 -11.48 7.90 -7.94
CA TYR A 128 -10.47 8.90 -7.66
C TYR A 128 -9.15 8.61 -8.37
N VAL A 129 -8.61 7.38 -8.21
CA VAL A 129 -7.31 7.00 -8.79
C VAL A 129 -7.31 7.15 -10.32
N GLN A 130 -8.38 6.72 -10.98
CA GLN A 130 -8.50 6.82 -12.44
C GLN A 130 -8.48 8.29 -12.90
N ASP A 131 -9.30 9.15 -12.30
CA ASP A 131 -9.33 10.58 -12.64
C ASP A 131 -7.98 11.25 -12.37
N PHE A 132 -7.41 11.02 -11.19
CA PHE A 132 -6.15 11.63 -10.78
C PHE A 132 -5.00 11.26 -11.73
N PHE A 133 -4.79 9.96 -11.99
CA PHE A 133 -3.71 9.54 -12.88
C PHE A 133 -3.96 9.92 -14.34
N GLN A 134 -5.21 10.01 -14.80
CA GLN A 134 -5.50 10.55 -16.12
C GLN A 134 -5.07 12.02 -16.24
N ARG A 135 -5.37 12.85 -15.25
CA ARG A 135 -4.94 14.27 -15.21
C ARG A 135 -3.43 14.40 -15.06
N LEU A 136 -2.83 13.57 -14.21
CA LEU A 136 -1.39 13.59 -13.95
C LEU A 136 -0.60 13.19 -15.20
N ARG A 137 -1.06 12.19 -15.97
CA ARG A 137 -0.47 11.82 -17.26
C ARG A 137 -0.44 13.01 -18.22
N LYS A 138 -1.57 13.71 -18.35
CA LYS A 138 -1.69 14.88 -19.24
C LYS A 138 -0.74 16.00 -18.85
N ALA A 139 -0.54 16.24 -17.55
CA ALA A 139 0.31 17.31 -17.05
C ALA A 139 1.81 16.95 -17.08
N SER A 140 2.17 15.69 -16.80
CA SER A 140 3.55 15.25 -16.64
C SER A 140 4.18 14.69 -17.92
N GLY A 141 3.37 14.19 -18.86
CA GLY A 141 3.84 13.38 -19.98
C GLY A 141 4.44 12.03 -19.58
N LYS A 142 4.31 11.65 -18.30
CA LYS A 142 4.78 10.39 -17.69
C LYS A 142 3.58 9.52 -17.29
N ILE A 143 3.86 8.35 -16.68
CA ILE A 143 3.02 7.15 -16.38
C ILE A 143 2.65 6.27 -17.57
#